data_AF-A0A5K0YH89-F1
#
_entry.id   AF-A0A5K0YH89-F1
#
_cell.length_a   1.000
_cell.length_b   1.000
_cell.length_c   1.000
_cell.angle_alpha   90.00
_cell.angle_beta   90.00
_cell.angle_gamma   90.00
#
_symmetry.space_group_name_H-M   'P 1'
#
loop_
_entity.id
_entity.type
_entity.pdbx_description
1 polymer ?
#
loop_
_entity_poly.entity_id
_entity_poly.type
_entity_poly.pdbx_seq_one_letter_code
_entity_poly.pdbx_strand_id
1 'polypeptide(L)'
;VTLKEGCTPRDMLKSLFHVCYMYWLEQNVGIETRGAVEDCKPGGKLQLSYEYVQREFSHVKSDGQAAGWYTDGLVARPLPYRIRVG
;
A
#
# COMPACT_ATOMS: atom_id res chain seq x y z
N VAL A 1 -9.77 8.73 -3.32
CA VAL A 1 -9.99 7.33 -3.72
C VAL A 1 -11.47 7.03 -3.59
N THR A 2 -12.16 6.81 -4.69
CA THR A 2 -13.57 6.37 -4.67
C THR A 2 -13.56 4.85 -4.76
N LEU A 3 -13.84 4.17 -3.65
CA LEU A 3 -13.88 2.71 -3.62
C LEU A 3 -15.26 2.24 -4.08
N LYS A 4 -15.27 1.19 -4.90
CA LYS A 4 -16.52 0.58 -5.36
C LYS A 4 -17.21 -0.09 -4.17
N GLU A 5 -18.53 -0.11 -4.20
CA GLU A 5 -19.33 -0.88 -3.25
C GLU A 5 -18.86 -2.35 -3.24
N GLY A 6 -18.60 -2.91 -2.06
CA GLY A 6 -18.04 -4.25 -1.90
C GLY A 6 -16.51 -4.33 -1.74
N CYS A 7 -15.78 -3.21 -1.75
CA CYS A 7 -14.35 -3.22 -1.42
C CYS A 7 -14.08 -3.74 0.00
N THR A 8 -13.13 -4.67 0.14
CA THR A 8 -12.71 -5.18 1.45
C THR A 8 -11.73 -4.23 2.14
N PRO A 9 -11.57 -4.28 3.47
CA PRO A 9 -10.53 -3.52 4.17
C PRO A 9 -9.11 -3.73 3.60
N ARG A 10 -8.84 -4.92 3.06
CA ARG A 10 -7.59 -5.25 2.35
C ARG A 10 -7.44 -4.46 1.05
N ASP A 11 -8.53 -4.29 0.29
CA ASP A 11 -8.51 -3.49 -0.94
C ASP A 11 -8.29 -2.01 -0.64
N MET A 12 -8.88 -1.51 0.46
CA MET A 12 -8.62 -0.16 0.96
C MET A 12 -7.14 0.03 1.30
N LEU A 13 -6.55 -0.94 2.02
CA LEU A 13 -5.15 -0.87 2.42
C LEU A 13 -4.21 -0.92 1.22
N LYS A 14 -4.49 -1.77 0.21
CA LYS A 14 -3.75 -1.77 -1.05
C LYS A 14 -3.84 -0.40 -1.73
N SER A 15 -5.03 0.20 -1.80
CA SER A 15 -5.20 1.51 -2.41
C SER A 15 -4.40 2.60 -1.69
N LEU A 16 -4.34 2.58 -0.36
CA LEU A 16 -3.47 3.49 0.39
C LEU A 16 -1.99 3.24 0.08
N PHE A 17 -1.57 1.97 0.01
CA PHE A 17 -0.21 1.58 -0.34
C PHE A 17 0.22 2.09 -1.72
N HIS A 18 -0.68 2.02 -2.71
CA HIS A 18 -0.50 2.65 -4.03
C HIS A 18 -0.24 4.15 -3.91
N VAL A 19 -1.08 4.89 -3.18
CA VAL A 19 -0.96 6.34 -3.04
C VAL A 19 0.37 6.73 -2.38
N CYS A 20 0.76 6.03 -1.31
CA CYS A 20 2.02 6.28 -0.63
C CYS A 20 3.22 6.06 -1.56
N TYR A 21 3.23 4.97 -2.33
CA TYR A 21 4.34 4.69 -3.23
C TYR A 21 4.37 5.63 -4.44
N MET A 22 3.21 6.00 -4.99
CA MET A 22 3.12 7.01 -6.03
C MET A 22 3.68 8.37 -5.58
N TYR A 23 3.38 8.78 -4.35
CA TYR A 23 3.97 9.98 -3.75
C TYR A 23 5.48 9.83 -3.60
N TRP A 24 5.96 8.66 -3.15
CA TRP A 24 7.39 8.39 -3.03
C TRP A 24 8.12 8.48 -4.38
N LEU A 25 7.54 7.94 -5.46
CA LEU A 25 8.09 8.02 -6.82
C LEU A 25 8.23 9.47 -7.30
N GLU A 26 7.27 10.33 -7.00
CA GLU A 26 7.35 11.76 -7.31
C GLU A 26 8.48 12.43 -6.53
N GLN A 27 8.50 12.26 -5.21
CA GLN A 27 9.42 13.00 -4.35
C GLN A 27 10.88 12.52 -4.44
N ASN A 28 11.10 11.25 -4.77
CA ASN A 28 12.45 10.64 -4.68
C ASN A 28 13.01 10.18 -6.02
N VAL A 29 12.16 9.96 -7.04
CA VAL A 29 12.60 9.45 -8.35
C VAL A 29 12.31 10.46 -9.48
N GLY A 30 11.49 11.49 -9.23
CA GLY A 30 11.11 12.49 -10.22
C GLY A 30 10.12 11.96 -11.28
N ILE A 31 9.41 10.87 -10.98
CA ILE A 31 8.36 10.33 -11.85
C ILE A 31 7.05 11.04 -11.52
N GLU A 32 6.79 12.12 -12.24
CA GLU A 32 5.56 12.91 -12.11
C GLU A 32 4.36 12.27 -12.83
N THR A 33 3.16 12.55 -12.34
CA THR A 33 1.91 12.19 -13.03
C THR A 33 1.76 12.99 -14.32
N ARG A 34 1.58 12.29 -15.44
CA ARG A 34 1.41 12.88 -16.79
C ARG A 34 0.01 12.69 -17.37
N GLY A 35 -0.89 12.12 -16.57
CA GLY A 35 -2.27 11.82 -16.94
C GLY A 35 -2.52 10.31 -17.02
N ALA A 36 -3.80 9.91 -16.94
CA ALA A 36 -4.18 8.51 -16.78
C ALA A 36 -3.66 7.58 -17.88
N VAL A 37 -3.61 8.04 -19.13
CA VAL A 37 -3.12 7.23 -20.26
C VAL A 37 -1.63 6.96 -20.14
N GLU A 38 -0.82 7.99 -19.89
CA GLU A 38 0.64 7.83 -19.77
C GLU A 38 1.04 7.09 -18.49
N ASP A 39 0.37 7.38 -17.38
CA ASP A 39 0.67 6.73 -16.10
C ASP A 39 0.37 5.22 -16.12
N CYS A 40 -0.60 4.78 -16.94
CA CYS A 40 -0.96 3.36 -17.10
C CYS A 40 -0.10 2.59 -18.12
N LYS A 41 0.70 3.27 -18.94
CA LYS A 41 1.59 2.58 -19.90
C LYS A 41 2.72 1.85 -19.19
N PRO A 42 3.41 0.92 -19.86
CA PRO A 42 4.67 0.35 -19.36
C PRO A 42 5.66 1.45 -18.97
N GLY A 43 6.17 1.39 -17.74
CA GLY A 43 7.05 2.42 -17.18
C GLY A 43 6.34 3.68 -16.66
N GLY A 44 5.02 3.78 -16.85
CA GLY A 44 4.19 4.82 -16.27
C GLY A 44 4.02 4.67 -14.77
N LYS A 45 3.75 5.77 -14.09
CA LYS A 45 3.69 5.85 -12.63
C LYS A 45 2.65 4.90 -12.00
N LEU A 46 1.46 4.80 -12.58
CA LEU A 46 0.41 3.90 -12.08
C LEU A 46 0.82 2.44 -12.27
N GLN A 47 1.38 2.09 -13.44
CA GLN A 47 1.88 0.74 -13.70
C GLN A 47 3.00 0.34 -12.73
N LEU A 48 3.99 1.22 -12.52
CA LEU A 48 5.06 1.00 -11.54
C LEU A 48 4.52 0.82 -10.12
N SER A 49 3.52 1.63 -9.73
CA SER A 49 2.89 1.48 -8.42
C SER A 49 2.18 0.15 -8.27
N TYR A 50 1.50 -0.31 -9.33
CA TYR A 50 0.79 -1.58 -9.32
C TYR A 50 1.74 -2.77 -9.19
N GLU A 51 2.81 -2.79 -9.96
CA GLU A 51 3.85 -3.84 -9.85
C GLU A 51 4.49 -3.86 -8.46
N TYR A 52 4.79 -2.68 -7.90
CA TYR A 52 5.32 -2.57 -6.55
C TYR A 52 4.35 -3.10 -5.49
N VAL A 53 3.07 -2.73 -5.55
CA VAL A 53 2.05 -3.22 -4.61
C VAL A 53 1.89 -4.74 -4.72
N GLN A 54 1.87 -5.31 -5.92
CA GLN A 54 1.79 -6.77 -6.10
C GLN A 54 2.97 -7.49 -5.47
N ARG A 55 4.17 -6.91 -5.56
CA ARG A 55 5.41 -7.50 -5.03
C ARG A 55 5.54 -7.34 -3.52
N GLU A 56 5.34 -6.14 -2.99
CA GLU A 56 5.73 -5.81 -1.61
C GLU A 56 4.60 -5.86 -0.60
N PHE A 57 3.33 -5.79 -1.02
CA PHE A 57 2.21 -5.68 -0.08
C PHE A 57 2.14 -6.84 0.90
N SER A 58 2.41 -8.07 0.43
CA SER A 58 2.43 -9.25 1.28
C SER A 58 3.58 -9.22 2.30
N HIS A 59 4.75 -8.70 1.91
CA HIS A 59 5.91 -8.57 2.79
C HIS A 59 5.63 -7.57 3.91
N VAL A 60 5.15 -6.37 3.56
CA VAL A 60 4.82 -5.33 4.54
C VAL A 60 3.78 -5.82 5.55
N LYS A 61 2.80 -6.61 5.10
CA LYS A 61 1.83 -7.22 6.01
C LYS A 61 2.48 -8.23 6.96
N SER A 62 3.31 -9.12 6.43
CA SER A 62 4.03 -10.14 7.20
C SER A 62 4.95 -9.50 8.25
N ASP A 63 5.70 -8.47 7.86
CA ASP A 63 6.59 -7.74 8.76
C ASP A 63 5.83 -7.01 9.87
N GLY A 64 4.69 -6.40 9.53
CA GLY A 64 3.79 -5.80 10.51
C GLY A 64 3.29 -6.83 11.53
N GLN A 65 2.88 -8.02 11.07
CA GLN A 65 2.47 -9.13 11.94
C GLN A 65 3.61 -9.62 12.83
N ALA A 66 4.81 -9.79 12.28
CA ALA A 66 6.01 -10.15 13.04
C ALA A 66 6.35 -9.10 14.11
N ALA A 67 6.12 -7.82 13.83
CA ALA A 67 6.26 -6.70 14.78
C ALA A 67 5.08 -6.55 15.77
N GLY A 68 4.15 -7.52 15.80
CA GLY A 68 3.05 -7.55 16.75
C GLY A 68 1.84 -6.71 16.36
N TRP A 69 1.67 -6.40 15.07
CA TRP A 69 0.54 -5.63 14.55
C TRP A 69 -0.40 -6.47 13.68
N TYR A 70 -1.69 -6.28 13.86
CA TYR A 70 -2.73 -6.73 12.95
C TYR A 70 -2.93 -5.70 11.84
N THR A 71 -2.69 -6.09 10.58
CA THR A 71 -2.61 -5.21 9.40
C THR A 71 -3.63 -5.57 8.30
N ASP A 72 -4.83 -6.01 8.67
CA ASP A 72 -5.88 -6.40 7.72
C ASP A 72 -6.80 -5.26 7.28
N GLY A 73 -6.59 -4.04 7.78
CA GLY A 73 -7.35 -2.84 7.38
C GLY A 73 -6.53 -1.57 7.53
N LEU A 74 -7.15 -0.41 7.28
CA LEU A 74 -6.49 0.90 7.32
C LEU A 74 -5.96 1.30 8.70
N VAL A 75 -6.53 0.75 9.76
CA VAL A 75 -6.10 1.00 11.14
C VAL A 75 -5.37 -0.23 11.65
N ALA A 76 -4.05 -0.11 11.79
CA ALA A 76 -3.25 -1.15 12.43
C ALA A 76 -3.62 -1.27 13.91
N ARG A 77 -3.78 -2.50 14.39
CA ARG A 77 -4.12 -2.78 15.81
C ARG A 77 -3.02 -3.60 16.46
N PRO A 78 -2.67 -3.36 17.73
CA PRO A 78 -1.75 -4.25 18.42
C PRO A 78 -2.36 -5.66 18.51
N LEU A 79 -1.55 -6.70 18.35
CA LEU A 79 -1.99 -8.06 18.66
C LEU A 79 -2.26 -8.20 20.17
N PRO A 80 -3.17 -9.10 20.60
CA PRO A 80 -3.52 -9.27 22.02
C PRO A 80 -2.32 -9.55 22.93
N TYR A 81 -1.25 -10.15 22.38
CA TYR A 81 -0.07 -10.60 23.12
C TYR A 81 1.08 -9.57 23.13
N ARG A 82 0.80 -8.31 22.76
CA ARG A 82 1.83 -7.30 22.59
C ARG A 82 2.45 -6.82 23.90
N ILE A 83 1.70 -6.89 24.99
CA ILE A 83 2.20 -6.57 26.31
C ILE A 83 2.77 -7.86 26.90
N ARG A 84 4.02 -8.20 26.55
CA ARG A 84 4.87 -8.83 27.57
C ARG A 84 5.22 -7.71 28.53
N VAL A 85 4.49 -7.65 29.64
CA VAL A 85 4.99 -6.96 30.83
C VAL A 85 6.29 -7.70 31.16
N GLY A 86 7.42 -7.05 30.87
CA GLY A 86 8.66 -7.37 31.56
C GLY A 86 8.53 -6.93 33.01
#